data_AF-G1NBL7-F1
#
_entry.id   AF-G1NBL7-F1
#
_cell.length_a   1.000
_cell.length_b   1.000
_cell.length_c   1.000
_cell.angle_alpha   90.00
_cell.angle_beta   90.00
_cell.angle_gamma   90.00
#
_symmetry.space_group_name_H-M   'P 1'
#
loop_
_entity.id
_entity.type
_entity.pdbx_description
1 polymer ?
#
loop_
_entity_poly.entity_id
_entity_poly.type
_entity_poly.pdbx_seq_one_letter_code
_entity_poly.pdbx_strand_id
1 'polypeptide(L)'
;CVPFQHKVIFCSEESHDPIEGKYQTISFIWAMAEGYGACLINKPELVQDMVRHVRNRIDNPRFSVSIKIRIHEDLKKTVDLCKKAEATGVSWITVHGRNTEERHQPVHYDAIKVIKESMHIPVVANGDIKSLKDAENVHRLTGADGKIKHILLSN
;
A
#
# COMPACT_ATOMS: atom_id res chain seq x y z
N CYS A 1 16.10 18.35 12.47
CA CYS A 1 15.31 17.22 11.93
C CYS A 1 14.57 16.54 13.08
N VAL A 2 13.25 16.67 13.15
CA VAL A 2 12.45 15.83 14.05
C VAL A 2 12.38 14.46 13.37
N PRO A 3 12.74 13.35 14.03
CA PRO A 3 12.58 12.03 13.41
C PRO A 3 11.10 11.84 13.08
N PHE A 4 10.79 11.61 11.80
CA PHE A 4 9.44 11.27 11.36
C PHE A 4 9.08 9.92 11.97
N GLN A 5 8.33 9.93 13.06
CA GLN A 5 7.79 8.70 13.65
C GLN A 5 6.62 8.23 12.78
N HIS A 6 6.80 7.07 12.12
CA HIS A 6 5.84 6.53 11.17
C HIS A 6 5.67 5.02 11.33
N LYS A 7 4.45 4.51 11.20
CA LYS A 7 4.16 3.07 11.10
C LYS A 7 3.44 2.75 9.80
N VAL A 8 3.93 1.75 9.08
CA VAL A 8 3.26 1.16 7.92
C VAL A 8 2.62 -0.15 8.35
N ILE A 9 1.33 -0.34 8.08
CA ILE A 9 0.67 -1.64 8.17
C ILE A 9 0.66 -2.27 6.77
N PHE A 10 1.37 -3.38 6.64
CA PHE A 10 1.47 -4.10 5.38
C PHE A 10 0.29 -5.07 5.21
N CYS A 11 -0.61 -4.71 4.30
CA CYS A 11 -1.66 -5.58 3.78
C CYS A 11 -1.24 -6.16 2.43
N SER A 12 0.07 -6.24 2.17
CA SER A 12 0.69 -6.77 0.96
C SER A 12 2.11 -7.28 1.26
N GLU A 13 2.61 -8.22 0.44
CA GLU A 13 3.84 -8.99 0.69
C GLU A 13 5.18 -8.24 0.49
N GLU A 14 5.27 -6.93 0.65
CA GLU A 14 6.54 -6.21 0.43
C GLU A 14 7.10 -5.62 1.72
N SER A 15 8.24 -6.13 2.18
CA SER A 15 9.06 -5.53 3.25
C SER A 15 10.39 -4.99 2.70
N HIS A 16 10.87 -3.89 3.29
CA HIS A 16 12.22 -3.37 3.13
C HIS A 16 13.15 -4.11 4.10
N ASP A 17 14.15 -4.84 3.61
CA ASP A 17 15.24 -5.38 4.43
C ASP A 17 16.35 -4.32 4.57
N PRO A 18 16.55 -3.74 5.77
CA PRO A 18 17.55 -2.70 5.98
C PRO A 18 19.00 -3.22 5.97
N ILE A 19 19.25 -4.53 5.89
CA ILE A 19 20.60 -5.10 6.05
C ILE A 19 21.30 -5.37 4.71
N GLU A 20 20.58 -5.63 3.61
CA GLU A 20 21.22 -6.00 2.34
C GLU A 20 20.80 -5.21 1.08
N GLY A 21 19.87 -4.26 1.15
CA GLY A 21 19.50 -3.46 -0.03
C GLY A 21 18.94 -4.26 -1.21
N LYS A 22 18.57 -5.54 -0.99
CA LYS A 22 17.96 -6.42 -1.98
C LYS A 22 16.45 -6.46 -1.78
N TYR A 23 15.70 -6.01 -2.79
CA TYR A 23 14.26 -6.17 -2.85
C TYR A 23 13.95 -7.56 -3.42
N GLN A 24 13.91 -8.58 -2.57
CA GLN A 24 13.34 -9.88 -2.92
C GLN A 24 11.97 -10.01 -2.26
N THR A 25 10.94 -10.34 -3.04
CA THR A 25 9.68 -10.83 -2.48
C THR A 25 9.99 -12.15 -1.80
N ILE A 26 10.34 -12.11 -0.52
CA ILE A 26 10.23 -13.25 0.36
C ILE A 26 8.73 -13.46 0.49
N SER A 27 8.18 -14.42 -0.26
CA SER A 27 6.80 -14.83 -0.04
C SER A 27 6.74 -15.35 1.38
N PHE A 28 6.18 -14.56 2.29
CA PHE A 28 5.91 -14.98 3.65
C PHE A 28 4.65 -15.86 3.61
N ILE A 29 4.77 -17.05 3.02
CA ILE A 29 3.72 -18.07 3.03
C ILE A 29 3.24 -18.30 4.48
N TRP A 30 4.17 -18.23 5.43
CA TRP A 30 3.91 -18.22 6.88
C TRP A 30 3.04 -17.04 7.33
N ALA A 31 3.31 -15.81 6.88
CA ALA A 31 2.48 -14.66 7.25
C ALA A 31 1.06 -14.81 6.74
N MET A 32 0.86 -15.34 5.52
CA MET A 32 -0.48 -15.65 5.01
C MET A 32 -1.15 -16.81 5.75
N ALA A 33 -0.41 -17.86 6.09
CA ALA A 33 -0.90 -18.98 6.90
C ALA A 33 -1.35 -18.51 8.29
N GLU A 34 -0.66 -17.51 8.85
CA GLU A 34 -0.99 -16.86 10.13
C GLU A 34 -2.03 -15.72 9.97
N GLY A 35 -2.52 -15.47 8.75
CA GLY A 35 -3.60 -14.52 8.48
C GLY A 35 -3.19 -13.04 8.32
N TYR A 36 -1.91 -12.78 8.04
CA TYR A 36 -1.32 -11.47 7.77
C TYR A 36 -0.99 -11.27 6.28
N GLY A 37 -0.64 -10.03 5.89
CA GLY A 37 -0.20 -9.72 4.53
C GLY A 37 -1.35 -9.58 3.54
N ALA A 38 -1.19 -10.11 2.32
CA ALA A 38 -2.15 -9.89 1.22
C ALA A 38 -3.57 -10.45 1.50
N CYS A 39 -3.68 -11.45 2.38
CA CYS A 39 -4.99 -12.02 2.75
C CYS A 39 -5.89 -11.02 3.51
N LEU A 40 -5.32 -9.95 4.08
CA LEU A 40 -6.05 -8.90 4.80
C LEU A 40 -7.00 -8.09 3.91
N ILE A 41 -6.82 -8.14 2.59
CA ILE A 41 -7.74 -7.49 1.65
C ILE A 41 -9.17 -8.05 1.74
N ASN A 42 -9.31 -9.29 2.19
CA ASN A 42 -10.60 -9.96 2.40
C ASN A 42 -11.14 -9.78 3.84
N LYS A 43 -10.43 -9.04 4.70
CA LYS A 43 -10.78 -8.82 6.11
C LYS A 43 -10.70 -7.32 6.45
N PRO A 44 -11.49 -6.46 5.79
CA PRO A 44 -11.36 -5.01 5.95
C PRO A 44 -11.66 -4.51 7.36
N GLU A 45 -12.53 -5.21 8.11
CA GLU A 45 -12.81 -4.93 9.52
C GLU A 45 -11.57 -5.13 10.40
N LEU A 46 -10.81 -6.21 10.15
CA LEU A 46 -9.57 -6.49 10.86
C LEU A 46 -8.52 -5.40 10.60
N VAL A 47 -8.39 -4.94 9.37
CA VAL A 47 -7.47 -3.85 9.02
C VAL A 47 -7.86 -2.56 9.74
N GLN A 48 -9.15 -2.23 9.76
CA GLN A 48 -9.67 -1.09 10.51
C GLN A 48 -9.35 -1.21 12.01
N ASP A 49 -9.54 -2.38 12.61
CA ASP A 49 -9.23 -2.60 14.02
C ASP A 49 -7.73 -2.47 14.29
N MET A 50 -6.87 -2.98 13.41
CA MET A 50 -5.42 -2.82 13.53
C MET A 50 -5.01 -1.34 13.52
N VAL A 51 -5.53 -0.55 12.58
CA VAL A 51 -5.24 0.90 12.51
C VAL A 51 -5.70 1.59 13.80
N ARG A 52 -6.93 1.30 14.25
CA ARG A 52 -7.51 1.88 15.48
C ARG A 52 -6.66 1.58 16.71
N HIS A 53 -6.20 0.33 16.85
CA HIS A 53 -5.32 -0.05 17.95
C HIS A 53 -3.97 0.67 17.91
N VAL A 54 -3.38 0.86 16.72
CA VAL A 54 -2.14 1.63 16.57
C VAL A 54 -2.37 3.09 16.96
N ARG A 55 -3.45 3.71 16.49
CA ARG A 55 -3.79 5.10 16.82
C ARG A 55 -4.04 5.30 18.31
N ASN A 56 -4.78 4.40 18.95
CA ASN A 56 -5.13 4.51 20.36
C ASN A 56 -3.94 4.31 21.31
N ARG A 57 -2.84 3.68 20.85
CA ARG A 57 -1.63 3.46 21.67
C ARG A 57 -0.61 4.58 21.55
N ILE A 58 -0.81 5.54 20.65
CA ILE A 58 0.19 6.57 20.36
C ILE A 58 -0.41 7.94 20.65
N ASP A 59 0.00 8.52 21.77
CA ASP A 59 -0.47 9.84 22.24
C ASP A 59 0.06 11.01 21.40
N ASN A 60 1.01 10.76 20.50
CA ASN A 60 1.55 11.79 19.61
C ASN A 60 0.60 12.02 18.42
N PRO A 61 -0.11 13.17 18.33
CA PRO A 61 -1.05 13.44 17.25
C PRO A 61 -0.36 13.57 15.88
N ARG A 62 0.95 13.86 15.84
CA ARG A 62 1.74 13.94 14.61
C ARG A 62 2.25 12.59 14.12
N PHE A 63 2.06 11.52 14.90
CA PHE A 63 2.48 10.20 14.47
C PHE A 63 1.65 9.78 13.25
N SER A 64 2.31 9.45 12.15
CA SER A 64 1.61 9.08 10.92
C SER A 64 1.43 7.57 10.84
N VAL A 65 0.27 7.11 10.40
CA VAL A 65 -0.01 5.68 10.17
C VAL A 65 -0.42 5.51 8.72
N SER A 66 0.21 4.62 7.97
CA SER A 66 -0.17 4.33 6.58
C SER A 66 -0.44 2.85 6.38
N ILE A 67 -1.16 2.53 5.31
CA ILE A 67 -1.33 1.14 4.87
C ILE A 67 -0.78 0.98 3.45
N LYS A 68 -0.26 -0.21 3.17
CA LYS A 68 0.15 -0.60 1.80
C LYS A 68 -0.61 -1.85 1.36
N ILE A 69 -1.34 -1.73 0.26
CA ILE A 69 -2.22 -2.79 -0.27
C ILE A 69 -1.81 -3.19 -1.69
N ARG A 70 -2.20 -4.40 -2.07
CA ARG A 70 -2.42 -4.81 -3.46
C ARG A 70 -3.90 -4.65 -3.79
N ILE A 71 -4.30 -4.69 -5.06
CA ILE A 71 -5.72 -4.63 -5.43
C ILE A 71 -6.37 -6.03 -5.36
N HIS A 72 -7.67 -6.07 -5.12
CA HIS A 72 -8.49 -7.27 -5.25
C HIS A 72 -9.03 -7.35 -6.70
N GLU A 73 -9.33 -8.56 -7.20
CA GLU A 73 -9.97 -8.77 -8.52
C GLU A 73 -11.26 -7.94 -8.68
N ASP A 74 -12.16 -8.03 -7.70
CA ASP A 74 -13.24 -7.07 -7.49
C ASP A 74 -12.72 -5.76 -6.87
N LEU A 75 -12.57 -4.75 -7.72
CA LEU A 75 -12.13 -3.42 -7.32
C LEU A 75 -13.03 -2.77 -6.25
N LYS A 76 -14.32 -3.13 -6.17
CA LYS A 76 -15.22 -2.59 -5.14
C LYS A 76 -14.77 -2.98 -3.75
N LYS A 77 -14.26 -4.20 -3.55
CA LYS A 77 -13.70 -4.63 -2.26
C LYS A 77 -12.45 -3.85 -1.89
N THR A 78 -11.61 -3.51 -2.89
CA THR A 78 -10.43 -2.67 -2.66
C THR A 78 -10.85 -1.28 -2.20
N VAL A 79 -11.84 -0.68 -2.85
CA VAL A 79 -12.37 0.63 -2.47
C VAL A 79 -13.02 0.60 -1.08
N ASP A 80 -13.77 -0.45 -0.75
CA ASP A 80 -14.36 -0.64 0.59
C ASP A 80 -13.28 -0.70 1.68
N LEU A 81 -12.23 -1.50 1.48
CA LEU A 81 -11.07 -1.56 2.38
C LEU A 81 -10.44 -0.18 2.57
N CYS A 82 -10.19 0.55 1.47
CA CYS A 82 -9.59 1.87 1.53
C CYS A 82 -10.46 2.87 2.30
N LYS A 83 -11.78 2.88 2.07
CA LYS A 83 -12.73 3.75 2.79
C LYS A 83 -12.77 3.45 4.28
N LYS A 84 -12.79 2.16 4.65
CA LYS A 84 -12.77 1.73 6.05
C LYS A 84 -11.45 2.13 6.73
N ALA A 85 -10.32 1.99 6.03
CA ALA A 85 -9.03 2.43 6.54
C ALA A 85 -8.96 3.97 6.69
N GLU A 86 -9.42 4.72 5.70
CA GLU A 86 -9.53 6.19 5.76
C GLU A 86 -10.33 6.64 6.98
N ALA A 87 -11.50 6.04 7.22
CA ALA A 87 -12.35 6.35 8.37
C ALA A 87 -11.68 6.08 9.73
N THR A 88 -10.60 5.30 9.78
CA THR A 88 -9.83 5.03 11.01
C THR A 88 -8.64 5.97 11.23
N GLY A 89 -8.44 6.93 10.33
CA GLY A 89 -7.39 7.94 10.47
C GLY A 89 -6.02 7.51 9.97
N VAL A 90 -5.96 6.66 8.94
CA VAL A 90 -4.70 6.48 8.19
C VAL A 90 -4.34 7.80 7.50
N SER A 91 -3.06 8.12 7.52
CA SER A 91 -2.48 9.34 6.96
C SER A 91 -2.35 9.28 5.43
N TRP A 92 -2.14 8.08 4.86
CA TRP A 92 -2.18 7.83 3.41
C TRP A 92 -2.29 6.32 3.13
N ILE A 93 -2.58 5.99 1.87
CA ILE A 93 -2.65 4.63 1.36
C ILE A 93 -1.69 4.46 0.18
N THR A 94 -0.82 3.45 0.23
CA THR A 94 -0.02 3.03 -0.91
C THR A 94 -0.71 1.87 -1.62
N VAL A 95 -0.94 1.99 -2.92
CA VAL A 95 -1.62 0.98 -3.74
C VAL A 95 -0.67 0.42 -4.79
N HIS A 96 -0.41 -0.89 -4.73
CA HIS A 96 0.19 -1.62 -5.84
C HIS A 96 -0.94 -2.11 -6.75
N GLY A 97 -0.97 -1.65 -8.01
CA GLY A 97 -2.01 -1.98 -8.99
C GLY A 97 -1.95 -3.40 -9.54
N ARG A 98 -1.42 -4.37 -8.79
CA ARG A 98 -1.45 -5.80 -9.11
C ARG A 98 -2.18 -6.50 -7.99
N ASN A 99 -2.96 -7.52 -8.31
CA ASN A 99 -3.45 -8.44 -7.30
C ASN A 99 -2.31 -9.37 -6.82
N THR A 100 -2.62 -10.26 -5.87
CA THR A 100 -1.63 -11.16 -5.27
C THR A 100 -1.08 -12.19 -6.26
N GLU A 101 -1.88 -12.60 -7.24
CA GLU A 101 -1.53 -13.62 -8.25
C GLU A 101 -0.77 -13.02 -9.45
N GLU A 102 -0.91 -11.72 -9.68
CA GLU A 102 -0.39 -10.98 -10.84
C GLU A 102 1.09 -10.57 -10.74
N ARG A 103 1.96 -11.39 -10.14
CA ARG A 103 3.35 -10.98 -9.82
C ARG A 103 4.16 -10.41 -11.00
N HIS A 104 3.96 -10.94 -12.21
CA HIS A 104 4.68 -10.54 -13.43
C HIS A 104 3.78 -9.90 -14.49
N GLN A 105 2.52 -9.59 -14.15
CA GLN A 105 1.59 -8.96 -15.07
C GLN A 105 1.76 -7.44 -15.09
N PRO A 106 1.27 -6.73 -16.12
CA PRO A 106 1.26 -5.27 -16.12
C PRO A 106 0.49 -4.69 -14.91
N VAL A 107 0.90 -3.51 -14.44
CA VAL A 107 0.20 -2.79 -13.36
C VAL A 107 -1.08 -2.16 -13.89
N HIS A 108 -2.19 -2.39 -13.19
CA HIS A 108 -3.49 -1.78 -13.47
C HIS A 108 -3.55 -0.35 -12.92
N TYR A 109 -3.01 0.61 -13.68
CA TYR A 109 -3.06 2.03 -13.29
C TYR A 109 -4.49 2.59 -13.24
N ASP A 110 -5.41 2.10 -14.07
CA ASP A 110 -6.81 2.51 -14.02
C ASP A 110 -7.47 2.15 -12.68
N ALA A 111 -7.11 1.00 -12.08
CA ALA A 111 -7.58 0.65 -10.74
C ALA A 111 -7.08 1.64 -9.68
N ILE A 112 -5.81 2.06 -9.77
CA ILE A 112 -5.24 3.08 -8.87
C ILE A 112 -5.97 4.42 -9.03
N LYS A 113 -6.30 4.80 -10.27
CA LYS A 113 -7.09 6.01 -10.56
C LYS A 113 -8.45 5.98 -9.86
N VAL A 114 -9.22 4.91 -10.02
CA VAL A 114 -10.54 4.75 -9.37
C VAL A 114 -10.42 4.83 -7.84
N ILE A 115 -9.38 4.21 -7.26
CA ILE A 115 -9.13 4.29 -5.83
C ILE A 115 -8.81 5.73 -5.43
N LYS A 116 -7.91 6.43 -6.14
CA LYS A 116 -7.57 7.82 -5.85
C LYS A 116 -8.78 8.75 -5.90
N GLU A 117 -9.63 8.59 -6.91
CA GLU A 117 -10.88 9.37 -7.06
C GLU A 117 -11.89 9.09 -5.95
N SER A 118 -11.78 7.94 -5.27
CA SER A 118 -12.67 7.55 -4.18
C SER A 118 -12.23 8.02 -2.78
N MET A 119 -11.04 8.64 -2.66
CA MET A 119 -10.36 8.94 -1.39
C MET A 119 -10.14 10.44 -1.17
N HIS A 120 -10.20 10.88 0.09
CA HIS A 120 -9.89 12.25 0.51
C HIS A 120 -8.48 12.38 1.09
N ILE A 121 -7.90 11.28 1.54
CA ILE A 121 -6.49 11.19 1.95
C ILE A 121 -5.56 10.97 0.75
N PRO A 122 -4.24 11.24 0.91
CA PRO A 122 -3.26 10.95 -0.12
C PRO A 122 -3.23 9.46 -0.51
N VAL A 123 -3.14 9.20 -1.82
CA VAL A 123 -2.93 7.87 -2.40
C VAL A 123 -1.59 7.87 -3.15
N VAL A 124 -0.78 6.87 -2.85
CA VAL A 124 0.56 6.69 -3.41
C VAL A 124 0.54 5.50 -4.37
N ALA A 125 0.86 5.74 -5.65
CA ALA A 125 0.94 4.68 -6.65
C ALA A 125 2.23 3.86 -6.51
N ASN A 126 2.12 2.55 -6.63
CA ASN A 126 3.25 1.61 -6.59
C ASN A 126 3.14 0.55 -7.71
N GLY A 127 4.31 0.17 -8.26
CA GLY A 127 4.44 -0.82 -9.32
C GLY A 127 4.95 -0.20 -10.63
N ASP A 128 5.91 -0.87 -11.28
CA ASP A 128 6.45 -0.57 -12.63
C ASP A 128 6.96 0.85 -12.92
N ILE A 129 7.29 1.60 -11.87
CA ILE A 129 7.94 2.92 -11.98
C ILE A 129 9.45 2.71 -11.87
N LYS A 130 10.19 2.91 -12.97
CA LYS A 130 11.66 2.69 -13.04
C LYS A 130 12.44 4.00 -13.25
N SER A 131 11.81 4.99 -13.84
CA SER A 131 12.38 6.31 -14.13
C SER A 131 11.49 7.44 -13.61
N LEU A 132 12.03 8.66 -13.57
CA LEU A 132 11.25 9.86 -13.28
C LEU A 132 10.11 10.04 -14.30
N LYS A 133 10.39 9.76 -15.58
CA LYS A 133 9.40 9.85 -16.66
C LYS A 133 8.25 8.86 -16.47
N ASP A 134 8.53 7.66 -15.96
CA ASP A 134 7.47 6.72 -15.59
C ASP A 134 6.63 7.28 -14.43
N ALA A 135 7.27 7.88 -13.42
CA ALA A 135 6.56 8.46 -12.28
C ALA A 135 5.65 9.64 -12.69
N GLU A 136 6.10 10.47 -13.64
CA GLU A 136 5.30 11.55 -14.24
C GLU A 136 4.12 10.99 -15.05
N ASN A 137 4.36 9.95 -15.86
CA ASN A 137 3.30 9.28 -16.62
C ASN A 137 2.25 8.66 -15.70
N VAL A 138 2.68 7.94 -14.65
CA VAL A 138 1.78 7.34 -13.67
C VAL A 138 0.98 8.42 -12.93
N HIS A 139 1.60 9.55 -12.58
CA HIS A 139 0.87 10.68 -12.02
C HIS A 139 -0.26 11.15 -12.94
N ARG A 140 0.06 11.36 -14.21
CA ARG A 140 -0.89 11.84 -15.22
C ARG A 140 -2.05 10.86 -15.42
N LEU A 141 -1.78 9.55 -15.38
CA LEU A 141 -2.79 8.51 -15.55
C LEU A 141 -3.69 8.36 -14.31
N THR A 142 -3.10 8.41 -13.12
CA THR A 142 -3.78 7.99 -11.87
C THR A 142 -4.25 9.15 -11.00
N GLY A 143 -3.67 10.34 -11.14
CA GLY A 143 -3.87 11.44 -10.20
C GLY A 143 -3.26 11.21 -8.81
N ALA A 144 -2.46 10.15 -8.61
CA ALA A 144 -1.88 9.82 -7.31
C ALA A 144 -0.93 10.92 -6.79
N ASP A 145 -1.04 11.24 -5.49
CA ASP A 145 -0.33 12.33 -4.82
C ASP A 145 1.15 12.02 -4.61
N GLY A 146 1.50 10.73 -4.57
CA GLY A 146 2.87 10.24 -4.44
C GLY A 146 3.13 9.01 -5.30
N LYS A 147 4.41 8.64 -5.44
CA LYS A 147 4.86 7.46 -6.18
C LYS A 147 5.95 6.74 -5.42
N ILE A 148 5.90 5.42 -5.39
CA ILE A 148 7.00 4.59 -4.87
C ILE A 148 7.62 3.81 -6.04
N LYS A 149 8.88 4.13 -6.32
CA LYS A 149 9.71 3.43 -7.30
C LYS A 149 9.85 1.96 -6.88
N HIS A 150 9.66 1.04 -7.82
CA HIS A 150 10.13 -0.34 -7.67
C HIS A 150 11.54 -0.38 -8.23
N ILE A 151 12.57 -0.50 -7.39
CA ILE A 151 13.93 -0.77 -7.88
C ILE A 151 13.96 -2.26 -8.23
N LEU A 152 13.56 -2.57 -9.47
CA LEU A 152 14.01 -3.80 -10.10
C LEU A 152 15.48 -3.59 -10.42
N LEU A 153 16.36 -4.12 -9.59
CA LEU A 153 17.74 -4.37 -9.99
C LEU A 153 17.65 -5.37 -11.14
N SER A 154 17.74 -4.89 -12.37
CA SER A 154 18.26 -5.68 -13.47
C SER A 154 19.66 -6.12 -13.05
N ASN A 155 19.85 -7.43 -12.92
CA ASN A 155 21.18 -8.03 -12.86
C ASN A 155 22.02 -7.57 -14.07
#